data_AF-A0A967YRM3-F1
#
_entry.id   AF-A0A967YRM3-F1
#
_cell.length_a   1.000
_cell.length_b   1.000
_cell.length_c   1.000
_cell.angle_alpha   90.00
_cell.angle_beta   90.00
_cell.angle_gamma   90.00
#
_symmetry.space_group_name_H-M   'P 1'
#
loop_
_entity.id
_entity.type
_entity.pdbx_description
1 polymer ?
#
loop_
_entity_poly.entity_id
_entity_poly.type
_entity_poly.pdbx_seq_one_letter_code
_entity_poly.pdbx_strand_id
1 'polypeptide(L)'
;MRQIVAAFKSAGFPVAISPNMEAWLKTHVAEVSPVANALYLAGGDNYRLARTRDGLVLMVRAIREGYQVLRALGVPITPANHKVFDWIPEPILVALMRRLLNTKTAEIEIAGHANAARDEMKQIADEFRALARTTSVPTPAMDRLYTYIDPAVPPLSEGSAQISPSWRSV
;
A
#
# COMPACT_ATOMS: atom_id res chain seq x y z
N MET A 1 4.85 -29.35 7.23
CA MET A 1 3.97 -28.21 7.57
C MET A 1 3.41 -28.26 8.99
N ARG A 2 2.67 -29.32 9.42
CA ARG A 2 2.05 -29.38 10.76
C ARG A 2 3.02 -29.28 11.94
N GLN A 3 4.20 -29.91 11.84
CA GLN A 3 5.25 -29.83 12.87
C GLN A 3 5.82 -28.41 13.01
N ILE A 4 6.00 -27.69 11.90
CA ILE A 4 6.47 -26.29 11.89
C ILE A 4 5.43 -25.40 12.59
N VAL A 5 4.15 -25.53 12.20
CA VAL A 5 3.06 -24.78 12.82
C VAL A 5 2.97 -25.05 14.33
N ALA A 6 3.11 -26.31 14.74
CA ALA A 6 3.12 -26.68 16.16
C ALA A 6 4.30 -26.03 16.89
N ALA A 7 5.51 -26.09 16.33
CA ALA A 7 6.70 -25.47 16.93
C ALA A 7 6.53 -23.95 17.15
N PHE A 8 6.04 -23.21 16.14
CA PHE A 8 5.81 -21.77 16.27
C PHE A 8 4.71 -21.44 17.29
N LYS A 9 3.61 -22.22 17.31
CA LYS A 9 2.54 -22.06 18.30
C LYS A 9 3.02 -22.36 19.72
N SER A 10 3.82 -23.41 19.91
CA SER A 10 4.40 -23.78 21.21
C SER A 10 5.37 -22.72 21.72
N ALA A 11 6.03 -21.98 20.83
CA ALA A 11 6.87 -20.83 21.17
C ALA A 11 6.07 -19.53 21.44
N GLY A 12 4.74 -19.57 21.39
CA GLY A 12 3.86 -18.42 21.68
C GLY A 12 3.59 -17.50 20.50
N PHE A 13 4.03 -17.83 19.29
CA PHE A 13 3.76 -17.01 18.10
C PHE A 13 2.36 -17.29 17.53
N PRO A 14 1.60 -16.25 17.13
CA PRO A 14 0.41 -16.45 16.32
C PRO A 14 0.80 -17.00 14.94
N VAL A 15 0.13 -18.08 14.50
CA VAL A 15 0.43 -18.75 13.22
C VAL A 15 -0.83 -18.87 12.38
N ALA A 16 -0.77 -18.40 11.14
CA ALA A 16 -1.76 -18.62 10.10
C ALA A 16 -1.16 -19.47 8.97
N ILE A 17 -1.95 -20.40 8.42
CA ILE A 17 -1.55 -21.19 7.24
C ILE A 17 -2.24 -20.55 6.03
N SER A 18 -1.45 -20.12 5.04
CA SER A 18 -1.98 -19.73 3.74
C SER A 18 -1.74 -20.85 2.72
N PRO A 19 -2.79 -21.33 2.01
CA PRO A 19 -2.62 -22.29 0.92
C PRO A 19 -1.95 -21.66 -0.31
N ASN A 20 -1.87 -20.33 -0.39
CA ASN A 20 -1.25 -19.60 -1.49
C ASN A 20 -0.42 -18.42 -0.94
N MET A 21 0.82 -18.71 -0.54
CA MET A 21 1.72 -17.69 0.03
C MET A 21 2.18 -16.68 -1.02
N GLU A 22 2.29 -17.08 -2.29
CA GLU A 22 2.64 -16.18 -3.39
C GLU A 22 1.59 -15.09 -3.56
N ALA A 23 0.31 -15.46 -3.61
CA ALA A 23 -0.78 -14.51 -3.70
C ALA A 23 -0.86 -13.62 -2.44
N TRP A 24 -0.55 -14.17 -1.28
CA TRP A 24 -0.46 -13.41 -0.02
C TRP A 24 0.60 -12.31 -0.09
N LEU A 25 1.82 -12.66 -0.49
CA LEU A 25 2.94 -11.70 -0.60
C LEU A 25 2.68 -10.66 -1.68
N LYS A 26 2.15 -11.07 -2.84
CA LYS A 26 1.80 -10.14 -3.92
C LYS A 26 0.69 -9.17 -3.53
N THR A 27 -0.32 -9.64 -2.80
CA THR A 27 -1.37 -8.77 -2.23
C THR A 27 -0.77 -7.78 -1.24
N HIS A 28 0.11 -8.24 -0.36
CA HIS A 28 0.80 -7.39 0.60
C HIS A 28 1.62 -6.29 -0.10
N VAL A 29 2.43 -6.64 -1.10
CA VAL A 29 3.24 -5.66 -1.86
C VAL A 29 2.36 -4.63 -2.59
N ALA A 30 1.22 -5.05 -3.14
CA ALA A 30 0.25 -4.14 -3.76
C ALA A 30 -0.36 -3.13 -2.77
N GLU A 31 -0.23 -3.35 -1.46
CA GLU A 31 -0.68 -2.43 -0.41
C GLU A 31 0.48 -1.61 0.17
N VAL A 32 1.57 -2.26 0.58
CA VAL A 32 2.67 -1.56 1.30
C VAL A 32 3.45 -0.63 0.40
N SER A 33 3.64 -0.97 -0.89
CA SER A 33 4.38 -0.11 -1.81
C SER A 33 3.66 1.23 -2.04
N PRO A 34 2.35 1.27 -2.36
CA PRO A 34 1.59 2.52 -2.38
C PRO A 34 1.61 3.30 -1.08
N VAL A 35 1.52 2.64 0.08
CA VAL A 35 1.54 3.31 1.39
C VAL A 35 2.90 3.97 1.65
N ALA A 36 4.00 3.26 1.43
CA ALA A 36 5.35 3.80 1.58
C ALA A 36 5.60 4.97 0.62
N ASN A 37 5.22 4.83 -0.65
CA ASN A 37 5.41 5.88 -1.64
C ASN A 37 4.53 7.12 -1.37
N ALA A 38 3.31 6.94 -0.86
CA ALA A 38 2.46 8.04 -0.41
C ALA A 38 3.05 8.74 0.82
N LEU A 39 3.68 8.01 1.73
CA LEU A 39 4.41 8.58 2.85
C LEU A 39 5.60 9.42 2.36
N TYR A 40 6.36 8.93 1.38
CA TYR A 40 7.47 9.69 0.80
C TYR A 40 7.01 10.93 0.04
N LEU A 41 5.84 10.86 -0.61
CA LEU A 41 5.17 12.03 -1.19
C LEU A 41 4.91 13.12 -0.14
N ALA A 42 4.66 12.73 1.11
CA ALA A 42 4.52 13.62 2.25
C ALA A 42 5.84 13.84 3.02
N GLY A 43 6.99 13.55 2.42
CA GLY A 43 8.30 13.78 3.03
C GLY A 43 8.66 12.81 4.15
N GLY A 44 8.05 11.61 4.17
CA GLY A 44 8.31 10.62 5.21
C GLY A 44 7.47 10.80 6.48
N ASP A 45 6.55 11.78 6.51
CA ASP A 45 5.74 12.13 7.68
C ASP A 45 4.28 11.67 7.52
N ASN A 46 3.83 10.77 8.39
CA ASN A 46 2.48 10.23 8.40
C ASN A 46 1.42 11.27 8.79
N TYR A 47 1.74 12.21 9.66
CA TYR A 47 0.84 13.30 10.06
C TYR A 47 0.65 14.29 8.92
N ARG A 48 1.72 14.63 8.21
CA ARG A 48 1.65 15.42 6.98
C ARG A 48 0.83 14.71 5.89
N LEU A 49 1.01 13.40 5.72
CA LEU A 49 0.20 12.62 4.78
C LEU A 49 -1.28 12.63 5.18
N ALA A 50 -1.60 12.47 6.47
CA ALA A 50 -2.98 12.51 6.96
C ALA A 50 -3.69 13.84 6.66
N ARG A 51 -2.94 14.96 6.65
CA ARG A 51 -3.44 16.29 6.30
C ARG A 51 -3.47 16.56 4.78
N THR A 52 -2.86 15.70 3.95
CA THR A 52 -2.72 15.91 2.50
C THR A 52 -3.67 15.00 1.73
N ARG A 53 -4.86 15.51 1.37
CA ARG A 53 -5.93 14.72 0.73
C ARG A 53 -5.48 14.08 -0.58
N ASP A 54 -4.70 14.81 -1.39
CA ASP A 54 -4.21 14.30 -2.68
C ASP A 54 -3.34 13.05 -2.50
N GLY A 55 -2.49 13.02 -1.48
CA GLY A 55 -1.66 11.86 -1.15
C GLY A 55 -2.51 10.64 -0.77
N LEU A 56 -3.54 10.85 0.06
CA LEU A 56 -4.45 9.78 0.48
C LEU A 56 -5.27 9.22 -0.70
N VAL A 57 -5.73 10.10 -1.60
CA VAL A 57 -6.43 9.70 -2.82
C VAL A 57 -5.53 8.88 -3.73
N LEU A 58 -4.31 9.36 -3.98
CA LEU A 58 -3.33 8.63 -4.78
C LEU A 58 -3.00 7.26 -4.17
N MET A 59 -2.83 7.19 -2.85
CA MET A 59 -2.58 5.94 -2.13
C MET A 59 -3.70 4.92 -2.36
N VAL A 60 -4.96 5.31 -2.15
CA VAL A 60 -6.11 4.41 -2.33
C VAL A 60 -6.24 3.95 -3.79
N ARG A 61 -6.04 4.86 -4.75
CA ARG A 61 -6.08 4.51 -6.18
C ARG A 61 -4.94 3.58 -6.58
N ALA A 62 -3.74 3.82 -6.08
CA ALA A 62 -2.58 2.98 -6.37
C ALA A 62 -2.75 1.55 -5.79
N ILE A 63 -3.35 1.40 -4.61
CA ILE A 63 -3.71 0.06 -4.07
C ILE A 63 -4.68 -0.66 -5.02
N ARG A 64 -5.71 0.04 -5.49
CA ARG A 64 -6.70 -0.52 -6.42
C ARG A 64 -6.11 -0.87 -7.78
N GLU A 65 -5.24 -0.03 -8.32
CA GLU A 65 -4.46 -0.33 -9.53
C GLU A 65 -3.61 -1.58 -9.33
N GLY A 66 -2.93 -1.71 -8.18
CA GLY A 66 -2.18 -2.91 -7.82
C GLY A 66 -3.06 -4.17 -7.79
N TYR A 67 -4.27 -4.07 -7.24
CA TYR A 67 -5.22 -5.19 -7.24
C TYR A 67 -5.71 -5.56 -8.65
N GLN A 68 -5.93 -4.56 -9.52
CA GLN A 68 -6.27 -4.81 -10.92
C GLN A 68 -5.13 -5.52 -11.65
N VAL A 69 -3.87 -5.12 -11.42
CA VAL A 69 -2.68 -5.80 -11.94
C VAL A 69 -2.65 -7.27 -11.48
N LEU A 70 -2.84 -7.53 -10.18
CA LEU A 70 -2.87 -8.89 -9.65
C LEU A 70 -3.96 -9.74 -10.32
N ARG A 71 -5.16 -9.19 -10.50
CA ARG A 71 -6.26 -9.87 -11.19
C ARG A 71 -5.93 -10.16 -12.65
N ALA A 72 -5.32 -9.23 -13.37
CA ALA A 72 -4.88 -9.42 -14.75
C ALA A 72 -3.80 -10.52 -14.87
N LEU A 73 -2.99 -10.71 -13.83
CA LEU A 73 -2.00 -11.79 -13.72
C LEU A 73 -2.59 -13.12 -13.24
N GLY A 74 -3.91 -13.21 -13.00
CA GLY A 74 -4.56 -14.40 -12.45
C GLY A 74 -4.23 -14.66 -10.97
N VAL A 75 -3.69 -13.67 -10.25
CA VAL A 75 -3.35 -13.76 -8.82
C VAL A 75 -4.54 -13.28 -7.98
N PRO A 76 -5.12 -14.15 -7.12
CA PRO A 76 -6.24 -13.75 -6.28
C PRO A 76 -5.79 -12.89 -5.09
N ILE A 77 -6.55 -11.83 -4.78
CA ILE A 77 -6.34 -11.04 -3.56
C ILE A 77 -6.50 -11.93 -2.33
N THR A 78 -5.41 -12.07 -1.58
CA THR A 78 -5.24 -13.02 -0.48
C THR A 78 -4.56 -12.35 0.71
N PRO A 79 -5.14 -12.41 1.92
CA PRO A 79 -6.40 -13.06 2.26
C PRO A 79 -7.63 -12.28 1.74
N ALA A 80 -8.77 -12.95 1.59
CA ALA A 80 -9.93 -12.41 0.89
C ALA A 80 -10.58 -11.18 1.54
N ASN A 81 -10.36 -10.95 2.84
CA ASN A 81 -10.83 -9.73 3.54
C ASN A 81 -10.18 -8.46 2.99
N HIS A 82 -8.99 -8.54 2.40
CA HIS A 82 -8.31 -7.40 1.76
C HIS A 82 -9.07 -6.87 0.54
N LYS A 83 -9.93 -7.70 -0.08
CA LYS A 83 -10.82 -7.25 -1.16
C LYS A 83 -11.69 -6.06 -0.75
N VAL A 84 -11.88 -5.79 0.54
CA VAL A 84 -12.60 -4.62 1.08
C VAL A 84 -12.19 -3.29 0.42
N PHE A 85 -10.93 -3.14 -0.01
CA PHE A 85 -10.45 -1.97 -0.75
C PHE A 85 -11.17 -1.72 -2.08
N ASP A 86 -11.69 -2.76 -2.72
CA ASP A 86 -12.44 -2.67 -3.97
C ASP A 86 -13.89 -2.20 -3.73
N TRP A 87 -14.50 -2.61 -2.62
CA TRP A 87 -15.94 -2.42 -2.36
C TRP A 87 -16.25 -1.13 -1.60
N ILE A 88 -15.37 -0.69 -0.70
CA ILE A 88 -15.62 0.53 0.07
C ILE A 88 -15.45 1.77 -0.83
N PRO A 89 -16.40 2.71 -0.88
CA PRO A 89 -16.24 3.96 -1.63
C PRO A 89 -14.95 4.71 -1.28
N GLU A 90 -14.28 5.28 -2.29
CA GLU A 90 -13.00 5.99 -2.13
C GLU A 90 -13.00 7.05 -1.00
N PRO A 91 -14.05 7.90 -0.84
CA PRO A 91 -14.05 8.91 0.21
C PRO A 91 -14.00 8.32 1.62
N ILE A 92 -14.61 7.14 1.82
CA ILE A 92 -14.61 6.43 3.11
C ILE A 92 -13.22 5.87 3.36
N LEU A 93 -12.59 5.22 2.37
CA LEU A 93 -11.21 4.75 2.50
C LEU A 93 -10.24 5.89 2.82
N VAL A 94 -10.37 7.03 2.13
CA VAL A 94 -9.56 8.23 2.40
C VAL A 94 -9.74 8.71 3.84
N ALA A 95 -10.98 8.74 4.35
CA ALA A 95 -11.25 9.13 5.74
C ALA A 95 -10.67 8.14 6.77
N LEU A 96 -10.79 6.83 6.51
CA LEU A 96 -10.21 5.78 7.35
C LEU A 96 -8.68 5.87 7.38
N MET A 97 -8.06 6.03 6.21
CA MET A 97 -6.61 6.16 6.07
C MET A 97 -6.07 7.41 6.75
N ARG A 98 -6.77 8.55 6.62
CA ARG A 98 -6.46 9.76 7.39
C ARG A 98 -6.44 9.48 8.89
N ARG A 99 -7.47 8.81 9.41
CA ARG A 99 -7.58 8.51 10.84
C ARG A 99 -6.46 7.59 11.31
N LEU A 100 -6.13 6.56 10.54
CA LEU A 100 -5.05 5.62 10.84
C LEU A 100 -3.69 6.31 10.86
N LEU A 101 -3.39 7.09 9.83
CA LEU A 101 -2.10 7.79 9.70
C LEU A 101 -1.93 8.90 10.74
N ASN A 102 -3.02 9.47 11.26
CA ASN A 102 -2.98 10.46 12.33
C ASN A 102 -2.82 9.83 13.73
N THR A 103 -2.00 8.78 13.86
CA THR A 103 -1.74 8.09 15.14
C THR A 103 -0.24 7.92 15.37
N LYS A 104 0.14 7.84 16.65
CA LYS A 104 1.52 7.53 17.05
C LYS A 104 1.95 6.12 16.67
N THR A 105 1.01 5.18 16.60
CA THR A 105 1.28 3.83 16.10
C THR A 105 1.74 3.87 14.65
N ALA A 106 1.07 4.64 13.79
CA ALA A 106 1.48 4.82 12.40
C ALA A 106 2.84 5.52 12.26
N GLU A 107 3.16 6.46 13.15
CA GLU A 107 4.48 7.10 13.21
C GLU A 107 5.60 6.07 13.43
N ILE A 108 5.40 5.14 14.37
CA ILE A 108 6.40 4.13 14.71
C ILE A 108 6.44 3.01 13.65
N GLU A 109 5.30 2.40 13.36
CA GLU A 109 5.21 1.17 12.57
C GLU A 109 5.27 1.40 11.06
N ILE A 110 4.64 2.48 10.57
CA ILE A 110 4.60 2.78 9.13
C ILE A 110 5.73 3.75 8.78
N ALA A 111 5.75 4.94 9.40
CA ALA A 111 6.72 5.97 9.03
C ALA A 111 8.14 5.61 9.44
N GLY A 112 8.33 5.12 10.67
CA GLY A 112 9.61 4.63 11.16
C GLY A 112 10.19 3.53 10.26
N HIS A 113 9.38 2.50 9.97
CA HIS A 113 9.81 1.39 9.12
C HIS A 113 10.12 1.83 7.68
N ALA A 114 9.19 2.55 7.03
CA ALA A 114 9.38 2.97 5.64
C ALA A 114 10.59 3.90 5.47
N ASN A 115 10.87 4.79 6.43
CA ASN A 115 12.04 5.67 6.35
C ASN A 115 13.35 4.93 6.65
N ALA A 116 13.34 3.97 7.57
CA ALA A 116 14.53 3.15 7.89
C ALA A 116 14.87 2.13 6.80
N ALA A 117 13.87 1.62 6.08
CA ALA A 117 14.02 0.56 5.08
C ALA A 117 13.73 1.06 3.64
N ARG A 118 14.12 2.30 3.32
CA ARG A 118 13.81 2.91 2.01
C ARG A 118 14.34 2.11 0.82
N ASP A 119 15.54 1.54 0.93
CA ASP A 119 16.11 0.72 -0.14
C ASP A 119 15.28 -0.56 -0.39
N GLU A 120 14.78 -1.19 0.68
CA GLU A 120 13.88 -2.34 0.59
C GLU A 120 12.54 -1.94 -0.05
N MET A 121 11.96 -0.80 0.38
CA MET A 121 10.74 -0.25 -0.22
C MET A 121 10.93 0.03 -1.71
N LYS A 122 12.11 0.49 -2.11
CA LYS A 122 12.47 0.66 -3.52
C LYS A 122 12.54 -0.64 -4.27
N GLN A 123 13.23 -1.64 -3.72
CA GLN A 123 13.32 -2.94 -4.37
C GLN A 123 11.94 -3.56 -4.61
N ILE A 124 11.07 -3.62 -3.60
CA ILE A 124 9.74 -4.21 -3.77
C ILE A 124 8.85 -3.38 -4.72
N ALA A 125 9.01 -2.06 -4.75
CA ALA A 125 8.30 -1.21 -5.70
C ALA A 125 8.78 -1.43 -7.14
N ASP A 126 10.09 -1.59 -7.35
CA ASP A 126 10.69 -1.90 -8.65
C ASP A 126 10.20 -3.26 -9.18
N GLU A 127 10.25 -4.29 -8.34
CA GLU A 127 9.79 -5.64 -8.68
C GLU A 127 8.29 -5.67 -9.00
N PHE A 128 7.45 -4.99 -8.21
CA PHE A 128 6.01 -4.94 -8.47
C PHE A 128 5.68 -4.14 -9.73
N ARG A 129 6.39 -3.03 -10.01
CA ARG A 129 6.23 -2.29 -11.26
C ARG A 129 6.68 -3.10 -12.47
N ALA A 130 7.73 -3.91 -12.35
CA ALA A 130 8.13 -4.83 -13.41
C ALA A 130 7.01 -5.84 -13.73
N LEU A 131 6.34 -6.40 -12.71
CA LEU A 131 5.15 -7.24 -12.88
C LEU A 131 3.98 -6.47 -13.51
N ALA A 132 3.70 -5.25 -13.06
CA ALA A 132 2.60 -4.45 -13.63
C ALA A 132 2.78 -4.21 -15.14
N ARG A 133 4.02 -3.97 -15.59
CA ARG A 133 4.38 -3.76 -17.00
C ARG A 133 4.17 -4.99 -17.89
N THR A 134 4.00 -6.18 -17.34
CA THR A 134 3.64 -7.37 -18.14
C THR A 134 2.13 -7.45 -18.41
N THR A 135 1.35 -6.50 -17.93
CA THR A 135 -0.11 -6.42 -18.11
C THR A 135 -0.49 -5.20 -18.95
N SER A 136 -1.72 -5.15 -19.44
CA SER A 136 -2.29 -3.95 -20.09
C SER A 136 -3.00 -3.00 -19.11
N VAL A 137 -2.89 -3.24 -17.80
CA VAL A 137 -3.58 -2.44 -16.77
C VAL A 137 -2.88 -1.08 -16.63
N PRO A 138 -3.58 0.06 -16.80
CA PRO A 138 -3.01 1.36 -16.52
C PRO A 138 -2.76 1.55 -15.01
N THR A 139 -1.58 2.05 -14.65
CA THR A 139 -1.18 2.27 -13.24
C THR A 139 -0.77 3.72 -12.93
N PRO A 140 -1.55 4.75 -13.33
CA PRO A 140 -1.13 6.15 -13.23
C PRO A 140 -0.91 6.64 -11.79
N ALA A 141 -1.70 6.18 -10.81
CA ALA A 141 -1.51 6.56 -9.42
C ALA A 141 -0.26 5.89 -8.83
N MET A 142 -0.05 4.59 -9.10
CA MET A 142 1.17 3.89 -8.71
C MET A 142 2.42 4.55 -9.31
N ASP A 143 2.40 4.85 -10.61
CA ASP A 143 3.54 5.49 -11.30
C ASP A 143 3.82 6.89 -10.76
N ARG A 144 2.77 7.67 -10.45
CA ARG A 144 2.93 8.98 -9.82
C ARG A 144 3.50 8.90 -8.41
N LEU A 145 3.06 7.93 -7.60
CA LEU A 145 3.58 7.76 -6.25
C LEU A 145 5.04 7.29 -6.27
N TYR A 146 5.38 6.38 -7.18
CA TYR A 146 6.72 5.84 -7.31
C TYR A 146 7.79 6.94 -7.50
N THR A 147 7.47 8.07 -8.12
CA THR A 147 8.46 9.15 -8.30
C THR A 147 8.99 9.70 -6.98
N TYR A 148 8.21 9.65 -5.91
CA TYR A 148 8.61 10.16 -4.58
C TYR A 148 9.49 9.18 -3.80
N ILE A 149 9.76 8.00 -4.34
CA ILE A 149 10.71 7.08 -3.73
C ILE A 149 12.14 7.65 -3.74
N ASP A 150 12.43 8.45 -4.77
CA ASP A 150 13.66 9.22 -4.89
C ASP A 150 13.63 10.40 -3.90
N PRO A 151 14.54 10.44 -2.90
CA PRO A 151 14.58 11.52 -1.92
C PRO A 151 14.94 12.88 -2.53
N ALA A 152 15.44 12.94 -3.77
CA ALA A 152 15.69 14.20 -4.47
C ALA A 152 14.39 14.88 -4.94
N VAL A 153 13.28 14.15 -5.03
CA VAL A 153 11.99 14.71 -5.42
C VAL A 153 11.39 15.47 -4.22
N PRO A 154 11.09 16.78 -4.37
CA PRO A 154 10.52 17.55 -3.28
C PRO A 154 9.13 17.00 -2.90
N PRO A 155 8.81 16.90 -1.60
CA PRO A 155 7.49 16.46 -1.16
C PRO A 155 6.37 17.36 -1.71
N LEU A 156 5.18 16.77 -1.94
CA LEU A 156 4.00 17.52 -2.32
C LEU A 156 3.64 18.55 -1.24
N SER A 157 3.11 19.71 -1.63
CA SER A 157 2.67 20.74 -0.68
C SER A 157 1.72 20.14 0.37
N GLU A 158 2.01 20.43 1.63
CA GLU A 158 1.15 20.00 2.73
C GLU A 158 -0.26 20.56 2.56
N GLY A 159 -1.27 19.74 2.82
CA GLY A 159 -2.66 20.15 2.70
C GLY A 159 -3.20 20.16 1.26
N SER A 160 -2.40 19.74 0.26
CA SER A 160 -2.88 19.66 -1.13
C SER A 160 -4.17 18.83 -1.24
N ALA A 161 -5.14 19.41 -1.95
CA ALA A 161 -6.50 18.90 -2.09
C ALA A 161 -7.10 19.23 -3.48
N GLN A 162 -6.31 19.05 -4.54
CA GLN A 162 -6.72 19.27 -5.93
C GLN A 162 -7.45 18.06 -6.54
N ILE A 163 -7.18 16.85 -6.03
CA ILE A 163 -7.81 15.63 -6.51
C ILE A 163 -9.10 15.38 -5.73
N SER A 164 -10.20 15.24 -6.45
CA SER A 164 -11.50 14.90 -5.86
C SER A 164 -11.64 13.37 -5.70
N PRO A 165 -11.99 12.88 -4.49
CA PRO A 165 -12.38 11.49 -4.30
C PRO A 165 -13.61 11.13 -5.14
N SER A 166 -13.65 9.90 -5.66
CA SER A 166 -14.73 9.38 -6.50
C SER A 166 -15.64 8.45 -5.71
N TRP A 167 -16.95 8.64 -5.81
CA TRP A 167 -17.95 7.72 -5.25
C TRP A 167 -18.17 6.46 -6.10
N ARG A 168 -17.59 6.40 -7.31
CA ARG A 168 -17.71 5.21 -8.16
C ARG A 168 -16.87 4.07 -7.57
N SER A 169 -17.48 2.88 -7.49
CA SER A 169 -16.71 1.64 -7.29
C SER A 169 -15.84 1.39 -8.52
N VAL A 170 -14.71 0.71 -8.30
CA VAL A 170 -13.78 0.26 -9.35
C VAL A 170 -14.48 -0.70 -10.29
#